data_AF-A0A2E8PWP1-F1
#
_entry.id   AF-A0A2E8PWP1-F1
#
_cell.length_a   1.000
_cell.length_b   1.000
_cell.length_c   1.000
_cell.angle_alpha   90.00
_cell.angle_beta   90.00
_cell.angle_gamma   90.00
#
_symmetry.space_group_name_H-M   'P 1'
#
loop_
_entity.id
_entity.type
_entity.pdbx_description
1 polymer ?
#
loop_
_entity_poly.entity_id
_entity_poly.type
_entity_poly.pdbx_seq_one_letter_code
_entity_poly.pdbx_strand_id
1 'polypeptide(L)'
;MGKAKSIFSYTVLLLALILLVGCERRADFLGSRDGDLAPDEVDTSLPTTARISASNGIITIEFEFKGQMELEDGSQSWTDEELVIFQRAARRWLQVVQSPASLVDHKLTIYVQTRNYEDGLGAASPYLDSMKEQAGHYFPTRGEILMASYSYSEDYEEEFEYPQEAEKEFEAIILHELGHVFGIGTLWNLAEEDGEIYSDDEEPNLRHWARESDRYGGYYYEREMGLKGYRSVFGDWTVMPVLNDIGHVYFEDDDNPARTDERGRSFPSADYELMGDGIHLSEISAGLLEDLGWRINRKHLDTYPR
;
A
#
# COMPACT_ATOMS: atom_id res chain seq x y z
N MET A 1 -49.91 -11.71 -13.48
CA MET A 1 -48.85 -12.44 -14.22
C MET A 1 -48.04 -11.40 -14.97
N GLY A 2 -46.95 -10.81 -14.46
CA GLY A 2 -45.89 -11.39 -13.65
C GLY A 2 -44.71 -11.77 -14.56
N LYS A 3 -43.98 -10.77 -15.07
CA LYS A 3 -42.63 -10.97 -15.64
C LYS A 3 -41.75 -9.80 -15.21
N ALA A 4 -40.96 -10.04 -14.17
CA ALA A 4 -39.80 -9.24 -13.82
C ALA A 4 -38.75 -9.42 -14.92
N LYS A 5 -38.23 -8.32 -15.45
CA LYS A 5 -36.97 -8.32 -16.21
C LYS A 5 -35.88 -7.89 -15.25
N SER A 6 -34.94 -8.80 -15.10
CA SER A 6 -33.65 -8.64 -14.42
C SER A 6 -32.94 -7.38 -14.90
N ILE A 7 -32.67 -6.48 -13.96
CA ILE A 7 -31.69 -5.40 -14.08
C ILE A 7 -30.56 -5.85 -13.15
N PHE A 8 -29.36 -6.04 -13.67
CA PHE A 8 -28.07 -5.86 -13.00
C PHE A 8 -26.97 -6.35 -13.96
N SER A 9 -26.41 -5.40 -14.70
CA SER A 9 -25.11 -5.51 -15.37
C SER A 9 -24.64 -4.07 -15.55
N TYR A 10 -24.11 -3.49 -14.47
CA TYR A 10 -23.35 -2.25 -14.57
C TYR A 10 -21.88 -2.65 -14.64
N THR A 11 -21.44 -2.86 -15.88
CA THR A 11 -20.04 -2.68 -16.26
C THR A 11 -19.89 -1.16 -16.37
N VAL A 12 -19.51 -0.51 -15.27
CA VAL A 12 -19.05 0.87 -15.33
C VAL A 12 -17.61 0.80 -15.81
N LEU A 13 -17.47 1.07 -17.10
CA LEU A 13 -16.23 1.34 -17.78
C LEU A 13 -15.97 2.85 -17.57
N LEU A 14 -15.41 3.23 -16.43
CA LEU A 14 -14.68 4.48 -16.20
C LEU A 14 -13.21 4.02 -16.23
N LEU A 15 -12.32 4.32 -17.18
CA LEU A 15 -11.96 5.62 -17.76
C LEU A 15 -11.68 6.69 -16.71
N ALA A 16 -11.01 6.30 -15.63
CA ALA A 16 -10.10 7.17 -14.90
C ALA A 16 -8.68 6.85 -15.40
N LEU A 17 -8.30 7.57 -16.47
CA LEU A 17 -6.91 7.71 -16.88
C LEU A 17 -6.25 8.66 -15.88
N ILE A 18 -6.02 8.19 -14.64
CA ILE A 18 -5.17 8.91 -13.70
C ILE A 18 -3.75 8.58 -14.12
N LEU A 19 -3.03 9.62 -14.54
CA LEU A 19 -1.61 9.59 -14.84
C LEU A 19 -0.85 9.13 -13.59
N LEU A 20 -0.55 7.84 -13.47
CA LEU A 20 0.51 7.34 -12.58
C LEU A 20 1.86 7.50 -13.29
N VAL A 21 2.22 8.75 -13.56
CA VAL A 21 3.59 9.07 -13.97
C VAL A 21 4.41 9.21 -12.70
N GLY A 22 5.28 8.22 -12.46
CA GLY A 22 6.59 8.54 -11.91
C GLY A 22 6.95 7.99 -10.53
N CYS A 23 6.87 6.67 -10.31
CA CYS A 23 7.83 6.03 -9.40
C CYS A 23 9.04 5.49 -10.18
N GLU A 24 9.66 6.32 -11.04
CA GLU A 24 11.03 6.10 -11.52
C GLU A 24 12.01 6.47 -10.39
N ARG A 25 12.14 5.61 -9.37
CA ARG A 25 13.26 5.75 -8.44
C ARG A 25 14.53 5.18 -9.08
N ARG A 26 15.37 6.09 -9.59
CA ARG A 26 16.82 5.91 -9.49
C ARG A 26 17.21 5.90 -8.02
N ALA A 27 18.06 4.93 -7.67
CA ALA A 27 18.68 4.75 -6.37
C ALA A 27 19.58 5.92 -5.94
N ASP A 28 18.99 7.06 -5.60
CA ASP A 28 19.63 8.13 -4.86
C ASP A 28 19.08 8.17 -3.42
N PHE A 29 19.11 7.02 -2.73
CA PHE A 29 19.01 6.95 -1.27
C PHE A 29 20.39 7.30 -0.68
N LEU A 30 20.82 8.54 -0.90
CA LEU A 30 21.91 9.15 -0.15
C LEU A 30 21.28 10.33 0.56
N GLY A 31 21.20 10.22 1.89
CA GLY A 31 20.68 11.29 2.75
C GLY A 31 21.13 12.65 2.23
N SER A 32 20.15 13.47 1.87
CA SER A 32 20.40 14.84 1.41
C SER A 32 21.24 15.50 2.49
N ARG A 33 22.45 15.89 2.08
CA ARG A 33 23.44 16.50 2.96
C ARG A 33 23.17 17.99 3.17
N ASP A 34 22.02 18.44 2.70
CA ASP A 34 21.38 19.73 2.92
C ASP A 34 19.99 19.40 3.43
N GLY A 35 19.51 20.08 4.48
CA GLY A 35 18.28 19.75 5.22
C GLY A 35 16.96 19.95 4.47
N ASP A 36 16.92 19.63 3.17
CA ASP A 36 15.73 19.53 2.34
C ASP A 36 15.24 18.07 2.37
N LEU A 37 14.01 17.88 2.85
CA LEU A 37 13.31 16.60 2.90
C LEU A 37 13.08 16.06 1.48
N ALA A 38 13.07 14.74 1.31
CA ALA A 38 12.69 14.16 0.03
C ALA A 38 11.21 14.46 -0.30
N PRO A 39 10.83 14.53 -1.60
CA PRO A 39 9.47 14.86 -2.04
C PRO A 39 8.37 13.90 -1.56
N ASP A 40 8.72 12.74 -1.02
CA ASP A 40 7.83 11.70 -0.45
C ASP A 40 8.01 11.46 1.07
N GLU A 41 8.96 12.12 1.74
CA GLU A 41 9.18 12.03 3.20
C GLU A 41 8.36 13.03 4.03
N VAL A 42 7.86 12.60 5.19
CA VAL A 42 7.13 13.49 6.12
C VAL A 42 8.10 14.30 6.99
N ASP A 43 7.83 15.61 7.16
CA ASP A 43 8.60 16.43 8.11
C ASP A 43 8.24 16.07 9.57
N THR A 44 9.02 15.17 10.16
CA THR A 44 8.81 14.75 11.55
C THR A 44 9.12 15.85 12.58
N SER A 45 9.81 16.94 12.19
CA SER A 45 10.13 18.08 13.05
C SER A 45 8.95 19.00 13.32
N LEU A 46 7.93 18.98 12.45
CA LEU A 46 6.70 19.76 12.63
C LEU A 46 5.96 19.34 13.91
N PRO A 47 5.20 20.24 14.54
CA PRO A 47 4.37 19.85 15.69
C PRO A 47 3.27 18.88 15.26
N THR A 48 2.95 17.92 16.14
CA THR A 48 1.75 17.09 15.98
C THR A 48 0.52 17.93 16.33
N THR A 49 -0.35 18.20 15.36
CA THR A 49 -1.53 19.08 15.50
C THR A 49 -2.82 18.30 15.78
N ALA A 50 -2.89 17.06 15.31
CA ALA A 50 -3.99 16.13 15.59
C ALA A 50 -3.45 14.72 15.86
N ARG A 51 -4.25 13.91 16.58
CA ARG A 51 -3.96 12.50 16.85
C ARG A 51 -5.24 11.68 16.76
N ILE A 52 -5.16 10.53 16.12
CA ILE A 52 -6.20 9.50 16.19
C ILE A 52 -5.57 8.12 16.30
N SER A 53 -6.29 7.17 16.88
CA SER A 53 -5.79 5.81 17.01
C SER A 53 -6.88 4.77 16.84
N ALA A 54 -6.45 3.55 16.52
CA ALA A 54 -7.26 2.35 16.49
C ALA A 54 -6.49 1.19 17.11
N SER A 55 -7.20 0.24 17.73
CA SER A 55 -6.59 -0.94 18.33
C SER A 55 -7.49 -2.15 18.23
N ASN A 56 -6.90 -3.33 18.06
CA ASN A 56 -7.56 -4.62 18.24
C ASN A 56 -7.22 -5.30 19.58
N GLY A 57 -6.58 -4.56 20.51
CA GLY A 57 -6.13 -5.04 21.80
C GLY A 57 -4.74 -5.69 21.80
N ILE A 58 -4.17 -6.00 20.63
CA ILE A 58 -2.79 -6.51 20.49
C ILE A 58 -1.93 -5.49 19.75
N ILE A 59 -2.46 -4.93 18.67
CA ILE A 59 -1.83 -3.88 17.89
C ILE A 59 -2.56 -2.56 18.18
N THR A 60 -1.81 -1.48 18.34
CA THR A 60 -2.31 -0.11 18.34
C THR A 60 -1.66 0.66 17.21
N ILE A 61 -2.46 1.18 16.29
CA ILE A 61 -2.03 2.11 15.25
C ILE A 61 -2.39 3.51 15.75
N GLU A 62 -1.39 4.38 15.85
CA GLU A 62 -1.54 5.77 16.25
C GLU A 62 -1.06 6.67 15.12
N PHE A 63 -1.95 7.50 14.58
CA PHE A 63 -1.57 8.53 13.63
C PHE A 63 -1.26 9.83 14.37
N GLU A 64 -0.12 10.42 14.02
CA GLU A 64 0.30 11.75 14.43
C GLU A 64 0.35 12.66 13.21
N PHE A 65 -0.63 13.55 13.10
CA PHE A 65 -0.74 14.48 11.97
C PHE A 65 0.19 15.67 12.19
N LYS A 66 1.13 15.85 11.27
CA LYS A 66 2.25 16.78 11.37
C LYS A 66 1.90 18.08 10.66
N GLY A 67 2.03 19.20 11.38
CA GLY A 67 1.70 20.51 10.83
C GLY A 67 0.22 20.70 10.49
N GLN A 68 -0.07 21.67 9.65
CA GLN A 68 -1.39 21.83 9.03
C GLN A 68 -1.46 20.98 7.76
N MET A 69 -2.65 20.78 7.21
CA MET A 69 -2.78 20.25 5.86
C MET A 69 -2.29 21.32 4.88
N GLU A 70 -1.30 20.99 4.06
CA GLU A 70 -0.88 21.82 2.93
C GLU A 70 -1.68 21.36 1.70
N LEU A 71 -2.51 22.26 1.19
CA LEU A 71 -3.42 22.08 0.07
C LEU A 71 -3.09 23.06 -1.06
N GLU A 72 -3.68 22.87 -2.23
CA GLU A 72 -3.40 23.72 -3.40
C GLU A 72 -3.81 25.18 -3.20
N ASP A 73 -4.89 25.43 -2.45
CA ASP A 73 -5.46 26.76 -2.19
C ASP A 73 -4.94 27.40 -0.90
N GLY A 74 -4.11 26.69 -0.13
CA GLY A 74 -3.54 27.19 1.11
C GLY A 74 -3.29 26.10 2.15
N SER A 75 -3.37 26.48 3.42
CA SER A 75 -3.22 25.53 4.53
C SER A 75 -4.43 25.57 5.43
N GLN A 76 -4.87 24.41 5.90
CA GLN A 76 -5.98 24.31 6.85
C GLN A 76 -5.72 23.32 7.99
N SER A 77 -6.51 23.46 9.04
CA SER A 77 -6.48 22.51 10.16
C SER A 77 -7.20 21.22 9.79
N TRP A 78 -6.64 20.09 10.21
CA TRP A 78 -7.31 18.80 10.15
C TRP A 78 -8.68 18.85 10.84
N THR A 79 -9.70 18.38 10.15
CA THR A 79 -11.07 18.25 10.61
C THR A 79 -11.34 16.84 11.14
N ASP A 80 -12.35 16.69 12.00
CA ASP A 80 -12.76 15.37 12.50
C ASP A 80 -13.21 14.43 11.37
N GLU A 81 -13.72 14.98 10.27
CA GLU A 81 -14.18 14.24 9.09
C GLU A 81 -13.00 13.61 8.33
N GLU A 82 -11.90 14.33 8.15
CA GLU A 82 -10.68 13.78 7.52
C GLU A 82 -10.00 12.77 8.44
N LEU A 83 -9.86 13.10 9.73
CA LEU A 83 -9.22 12.23 10.72
C LEU A 83 -9.92 10.87 10.85
N VAL A 84 -11.26 10.84 10.76
CA VAL A 84 -12.01 9.58 10.90
C VAL A 84 -11.74 8.62 9.75
N ILE A 85 -11.40 9.09 8.53
CA ILE A 85 -11.09 8.22 7.38
C ILE A 85 -9.83 7.38 7.68
N PHE A 86 -8.76 8.00 8.18
CA PHE A 86 -7.56 7.29 8.64
C PHE A 86 -7.87 6.27 9.74
N GLN A 87 -8.76 6.63 10.67
CA GLN A 87 -9.18 5.69 11.71
C GLN A 87 -9.97 4.50 11.15
N ARG A 88 -10.80 4.69 10.12
CA ARG A 88 -11.53 3.60 9.44
C ARG A 88 -10.56 2.68 8.70
N ALA A 89 -9.62 3.24 7.95
CA ALA A 89 -8.56 2.48 7.27
C ALA A 89 -7.74 1.64 8.25
N ALA A 90 -7.27 2.23 9.36
CA ALA A 90 -6.57 1.50 10.41
C ALA A 90 -7.43 0.40 11.05
N ARG A 91 -8.71 0.66 11.33
CA ARG A 91 -9.63 -0.37 11.86
C ARG A 91 -9.81 -1.52 10.88
N ARG A 92 -9.91 -1.23 9.58
CA ARG A 92 -10.04 -2.24 8.53
C ARG A 92 -8.81 -3.14 8.48
N TRP A 93 -7.61 -2.58 8.53
CA TRP A 93 -6.38 -3.37 8.68
C TRP A 93 -6.37 -4.19 9.97
N LEU A 94 -6.76 -3.61 11.11
CA LEU A 94 -6.78 -4.29 12.41
C LEU A 94 -7.83 -5.41 12.54
N GLN A 95 -8.83 -5.46 11.65
CA GLN A 95 -9.71 -6.62 11.51
C GLN A 95 -9.01 -7.81 10.85
N VAL A 96 -8.05 -7.54 9.97
CA VAL A 96 -7.29 -8.52 9.19
C VAL A 96 -5.99 -8.90 9.88
N VAL A 97 -5.17 -7.94 10.30
CA VAL A 97 -3.89 -8.17 10.99
C VAL A 97 -4.15 -8.32 12.48
N GLN A 98 -4.00 -9.55 13.00
CA GLN A 98 -4.27 -9.88 14.39
C GLN A 98 -3.10 -9.53 15.31
N SER A 99 -1.89 -9.91 14.91
CA SER A 99 -0.67 -9.69 15.72
C SER A 99 0.60 -9.84 14.88
N PRO A 100 1.73 -9.21 15.28
CA PRO A 100 3.03 -9.49 14.71
C PRO A 100 3.64 -10.72 15.40
N ALA A 101 3.69 -11.85 14.69
CA ALA A 101 4.07 -13.14 15.27
C ALA A 101 3.40 -13.38 16.65
N SER A 102 4.20 -13.56 17.70
CA SER A 102 3.76 -13.76 19.09
C SER A 102 3.84 -12.50 19.97
N LEU A 103 4.07 -11.31 19.39
CA LEU A 103 4.12 -10.07 20.17
C LEU A 103 2.77 -9.75 20.78
N VAL A 104 2.84 -9.21 22.00
CA VAL A 104 1.75 -8.52 22.67
C VAL A 104 2.08 -7.03 22.71
N ASP A 105 1.04 -6.19 22.64
CA ASP A 105 1.16 -4.73 22.78
C ASP A 105 2.13 -4.11 21.76
N HIS A 106 1.90 -4.40 20.48
CA HIS A 106 2.66 -3.79 19.38
C HIS A 106 2.07 -2.43 19.03
N LYS A 107 2.84 -1.36 19.25
CA LYS A 107 2.45 0.00 18.88
C LYS A 107 3.17 0.42 17.59
N LEU A 108 2.39 0.84 16.61
CA LEU A 108 2.84 1.44 15.36
C LEU A 108 2.39 2.90 15.34
N THR A 109 3.35 3.83 15.42
CA THR A 109 3.10 5.28 15.29
C THR A 109 3.37 5.71 13.86
N ILE A 110 2.40 6.34 13.20
CA ILE A 110 2.48 6.76 11.80
C ILE A 110 2.39 8.28 11.74
N TYR A 111 3.40 8.91 11.16
CA TYR A 111 3.38 10.34 10.91
C TYR A 111 2.62 10.62 9.61
N VAL A 112 1.69 11.57 9.64
CA VAL A 112 0.86 11.90 8.47
C VAL A 112 1.04 13.37 8.11
N GLN A 113 1.25 13.64 6.83
CA GLN A 113 1.28 14.99 6.27
C GLN A 113 0.57 15.03 4.92
N THR A 114 0.06 16.20 4.54
CA THR A 114 -0.38 16.47 3.17
C THR A 114 0.55 17.51 2.55
N ARG A 115 0.86 17.37 1.26
CA ARG A 115 1.53 18.38 0.45
C ARG A 115 1.28 18.14 -1.03
N ASN A 116 1.73 19.07 -1.86
CA ASN A 116 1.79 18.80 -3.29
C ASN A 116 2.76 17.66 -3.58
N TYR A 117 2.27 16.59 -4.20
CA TYR A 117 3.01 15.38 -4.52
C TYR A 117 2.61 14.97 -5.94
N GLU A 118 3.58 14.92 -6.84
CA GLU A 118 3.33 14.73 -8.28
C GLU A 118 3.49 13.27 -8.73
N ASP A 119 4.14 12.43 -7.91
CA ASP A 119 4.46 11.04 -8.27
C ASP A 119 3.33 10.05 -7.93
N GLY A 120 2.22 10.52 -7.36
CA GLY A 120 1.07 9.67 -7.00
C GLY A 120 0.05 10.37 -6.09
N LEU A 121 -0.93 9.60 -5.60
CA LEU A 121 -1.96 10.09 -4.65
C LEU A 121 -1.54 9.94 -3.19
N GLY A 122 -0.53 9.12 -2.93
CA GLY A 122 0.05 8.90 -1.62
C GLY A 122 1.44 8.29 -1.73
N ALA A 123 2.17 8.35 -0.63
CA ALA A 123 3.41 7.62 -0.45
C ALA A 123 3.53 7.21 1.01
N ALA A 124 4.03 6.01 1.26
CA ALA A 124 4.19 5.52 2.61
C ALA A 124 5.34 4.54 2.76
N SER A 125 5.94 4.59 3.93
CA SER A 125 7.07 3.73 4.27
C SER A 125 7.17 3.52 5.77
N PRO A 126 7.61 2.34 6.23
CA PRO A 126 8.06 2.17 7.60
C PRO A 126 9.44 2.78 7.81
N TYR A 127 9.72 3.23 9.03
CA TYR A 127 11.10 3.61 9.39
C TYR A 127 11.91 2.37 9.77
N LEU A 128 12.96 2.12 9.01
CA LEU A 128 13.83 0.94 9.14
C LEU A 128 14.55 0.90 10.49
N ASP A 129 14.91 2.07 11.03
CA ASP A 129 15.50 2.23 12.36
C ASP A 129 14.53 1.93 13.52
N SER A 130 13.23 1.78 13.22
CA SER A 130 12.17 1.52 14.19
C SER A 130 11.75 0.05 14.27
N MET A 131 12.40 -0.82 13.50
CA MET A 131 12.01 -2.22 13.39
C MET A 131 12.22 -2.96 14.71
N LYS A 132 11.22 -3.75 15.08
CA LYS A 132 11.27 -4.69 16.19
C LYS A 132 11.39 -6.10 15.66
N GLU A 133 12.51 -6.77 15.96
CA GLU A 133 12.68 -8.18 15.65
C GLU A 133 11.88 -9.05 16.64
N GLN A 134 11.14 -10.01 16.10
CA GLN A 134 10.50 -11.08 16.86
C GLN A 134 10.42 -12.34 16.00
N ALA A 135 10.97 -13.43 16.54
CA ALA A 135 10.87 -14.77 15.94
C ALA A 135 11.39 -14.85 14.49
N GLY A 136 12.45 -14.08 14.18
CA GLY A 136 13.06 -14.03 12.86
C GLY A 136 12.35 -13.08 11.88
N HIS A 137 11.38 -12.30 12.36
CA HIS A 137 10.63 -11.33 11.57
C HIS A 137 10.83 -9.92 12.11
N TYR A 138 10.75 -8.92 11.25
CA TYR A 138 10.94 -7.50 11.57
C TYR A 138 9.62 -6.78 11.41
N PHE A 139 9.20 -6.08 12.45
CA PHE A 139 7.92 -5.39 12.51
C PHE A 139 8.13 -3.90 12.79
N PRO A 140 7.60 -3.00 11.94
CA PRO A 140 7.78 -1.56 12.12
C PRO A 140 7.07 -1.07 13.38
N THR A 141 7.71 -0.16 14.12
CA THR A 141 7.06 0.55 15.23
C THR A 141 6.82 2.03 14.92
N ARG A 142 7.43 2.53 13.85
CA ARG A 142 7.17 3.82 13.26
C ARG A 142 7.08 3.72 11.74
N GLY A 143 6.34 4.64 11.13
CA GLY A 143 6.31 4.86 9.70
C GLY A 143 5.70 6.22 9.38
N GLU A 144 5.45 6.44 8.11
CA GLU A 144 4.88 7.67 7.60
C GLU A 144 3.92 7.42 6.44
N ILE A 145 2.99 8.37 6.27
CA ILE A 145 2.10 8.48 5.12
C ILE A 145 2.11 9.95 4.70
N LEU A 146 2.48 10.18 3.46
CA LEU A 146 2.23 11.42 2.76
C LEU A 146 1.00 11.26 1.88
N MET A 147 0.05 12.18 1.99
CA MET A 147 -1.09 12.26 1.07
C MET A 147 -0.89 13.43 0.10
N ALA A 148 -1.17 13.22 -1.18
CA ALA A 148 -1.18 14.29 -2.15
C ALA A 148 -2.30 15.30 -1.82
N SER A 149 -2.00 16.60 -1.92
CA SER A 149 -3.00 17.65 -1.76
C SER A 149 -4.15 17.54 -2.75
N TYR A 150 -3.88 17.00 -3.94
CA TYR A 150 -4.87 16.75 -4.99
C TYR A 150 -6.05 15.91 -4.49
N SER A 151 -5.81 14.90 -3.64
CA SER A 151 -6.86 14.02 -3.11
C SER A 151 -7.89 14.73 -2.20
N TYR A 152 -7.67 15.99 -1.86
CA TYR A 152 -8.58 16.84 -1.10
C TYR A 152 -9.21 17.97 -1.93
N SER A 153 -8.97 17.96 -3.25
CA SER A 153 -9.46 18.99 -4.17
C SER A 153 -10.86 18.67 -4.70
N GLU A 154 -11.58 19.71 -5.14
CA GLU A 154 -12.83 19.53 -5.88
C GLU A 154 -12.58 18.76 -7.20
N ASP A 155 -11.43 18.97 -7.85
CA ASP A 155 -11.06 18.28 -9.10
C ASP A 155 -10.99 16.76 -8.92
N TYR A 156 -10.43 16.29 -7.80
CA TYR A 156 -10.44 14.85 -7.46
C TYR A 156 -11.86 14.31 -7.27
N GLU A 157 -12.73 15.04 -6.58
CA GLU A 157 -14.13 14.62 -6.41
C GLU A 157 -14.89 14.57 -7.74
N GLU A 158 -14.59 15.49 -8.66
CA GLU A 158 -15.21 15.59 -9.99
C GLU A 158 -14.81 14.43 -10.94
N GLU A 159 -13.74 13.67 -10.63
CA GLU A 159 -13.41 12.44 -11.36
C GLU A 159 -14.44 11.33 -11.17
N PHE A 160 -15.27 11.42 -10.12
CA PHE A 160 -16.24 10.41 -9.75
C PHE A 160 -17.68 10.83 -10.06
N GLU A 161 -18.54 9.87 -10.44
CA GLU A 161 -19.95 10.17 -10.69
C GLU A 161 -20.68 10.58 -9.40
N TYR A 162 -20.24 10.04 -8.26
CA TYR A 162 -20.84 10.28 -6.95
C TYR A 162 -19.78 10.60 -5.89
N PRO A 163 -19.99 11.60 -5.01
CA PRO A 163 -19.04 11.93 -3.95
C PRO A 163 -18.71 10.77 -2.99
N GLN A 164 -19.63 9.82 -2.82
CA GLN A 164 -19.39 8.64 -1.99
C GLN A 164 -18.39 7.66 -2.62
N GLU A 165 -18.18 7.72 -3.93
CA GLU A 165 -17.16 6.93 -4.63
C GLU A 165 -15.79 7.57 -4.41
N ALA A 166 -15.68 8.90 -4.51
CA ALA A 166 -14.46 9.63 -4.18
C ALA A 166 -14.00 9.36 -2.73
N GLU A 167 -14.90 9.44 -1.74
CA GLU A 167 -14.55 9.14 -0.34
C GLU A 167 -14.07 7.69 -0.17
N LYS A 168 -14.67 6.76 -0.90
CA LYS A 168 -14.32 5.34 -0.82
C LYS A 168 -12.95 5.07 -1.47
N GLU A 169 -12.65 5.69 -2.60
CA GLU A 169 -11.33 5.60 -3.21
C GLU A 169 -10.26 6.30 -2.36
N PHE A 170 -10.58 7.44 -1.76
CA PHE A 170 -9.69 8.10 -0.83
C PHE A 170 -9.38 7.24 0.41
N GLU A 171 -10.39 6.56 0.97
CA GLU A 171 -10.18 5.57 2.03
C GLU A 171 -9.33 4.38 1.54
N ALA A 172 -9.51 3.94 0.29
CA ALA A 172 -8.72 2.87 -0.31
C ALA A 172 -7.25 3.25 -0.49
N ILE A 173 -6.94 4.50 -0.86
CA ILE A 173 -5.57 5.00 -0.93
C ILE A 173 -4.92 4.95 0.46
N ILE A 174 -5.59 5.44 1.51
CA ILE A 174 -5.03 5.36 2.88
C ILE A 174 -4.85 3.89 3.32
N LEU A 175 -5.75 3.00 2.92
CA LEU A 175 -5.61 1.56 3.15
C LEU A 175 -4.39 0.98 2.42
N HIS A 176 -4.17 1.38 1.18
CA HIS A 176 -3.03 1.00 0.37
C HIS A 176 -1.72 1.42 1.05
N GLU A 177 -1.61 2.70 1.39
CA GLU A 177 -0.44 3.27 2.05
C GLU A 177 -0.13 2.59 3.39
N LEU A 178 -1.16 2.27 4.17
CA LEU A 178 -0.98 1.47 5.38
C LEU A 178 -0.40 0.08 5.10
N GLY A 179 -0.74 -0.54 3.95
CA GLY A 179 -0.15 -1.79 3.51
C GLY A 179 1.37 -1.70 3.31
N HIS A 180 1.84 -0.58 2.73
CA HIS A 180 3.26 -0.27 2.65
C HIS A 180 3.90 -0.06 4.03
N VAL A 181 3.23 0.66 4.94
CA VAL A 181 3.73 0.79 6.34
C VAL A 181 3.81 -0.57 7.03
N PHE A 182 2.88 -1.50 6.77
CA PHE A 182 2.95 -2.87 7.29
C PHE A 182 4.06 -3.72 6.67
N GLY A 183 4.64 -3.27 5.56
CA GLY A 183 5.82 -3.84 4.93
C GLY A 183 5.59 -4.48 3.56
N ILE A 184 4.38 -4.42 3.01
CA ILE A 184 4.10 -4.95 1.66
C ILE A 184 4.84 -4.06 0.65
N GLY A 185 5.67 -4.67 -0.20
CA GLY A 185 6.53 -3.96 -1.14
C GLY A 185 7.79 -3.39 -0.47
N THR A 186 7.61 -2.62 0.60
CA THR A 186 8.69 -1.86 1.28
C THR A 186 9.67 -2.71 2.07
N LEU A 187 9.29 -3.91 2.54
CA LEU A 187 10.17 -4.81 3.32
C LEU A 187 10.51 -6.12 2.60
N TRP A 188 10.30 -6.19 1.28
CA TRP A 188 10.59 -7.35 0.46
C TRP A 188 12.09 -7.50 0.15
N ASN A 189 12.79 -6.38 -0.02
CA ASN A 189 14.22 -6.33 -0.30
C ASN A 189 14.94 -5.52 0.79
N LEU A 190 15.69 -6.16 1.69
CA LEU A 190 16.28 -5.54 2.90
C LEU A 190 17.74 -5.93 3.15
N ALA A 191 18.52 -4.98 3.68
CA ALA A 191 19.89 -5.12 4.17
C ALA A 191 20.03 -5.45 5.66
N GLU A 192 21.16 -6.07 6.05
CA GLU A 192 21.57 -6.17 7.47
C GLU A 192 22.35 -4.93 7.95
N GLU A 193 23.26 -4.39 7.13
CA GLU A 193 23.95 -3.13 7.42
C GLU A 193 23.00 -1.98 7.07
N ASP A 194 22.74 -1.13 8.06
CA ASP A 194 21.98 0.12 7.94
C ASP A 194 20.47 0.01 7.66
N GLY A 195 19.96 -1.22 7.54
CA GLY A 195 18.53 -1.48 7.36
C GLY A 195 17.99 -1.00 6.03
N GLU A 196 18.85 -0.68 5.06
CA GLU A 196 18.51 -0.12 3.76
C GLU A 196 17.64 -1.06 2.90
N ILE A 197 16.81 -0.46 2.05
CA ILE A 197 16.08 -1.16 0.99
C ILE A 197 16.97 -1.15 -0.24
N TYR A 198 17.31 -2.34 -0.74
CA TYR A 198 18.18 -2.47 -1.90
C TYR A 198 17.41 -2.37 -3.21
N SER A 199 18.09 -1.82 -4.21
CA SER A 199 17.66 -1.97 -5.59
C SER A 199 17.84 -3.41 -6.08
N ASP A 200 17.19 -3.66 -7.20
CA ASP A 200 17.11 -4.88 -7.99
C ASP A 200 18.42 -5.57 -8.38
N ASP A 201 19.47 -4.79 -8.64
CA ASP A 201 20.79 -5.30 -9.04
C ASP A 201 21.63 -5.83 -7.87
N GLU A 202 21.16 -5.64 -6.63
CA GLU A 202 21.94 -5.97 -5.44
C GLU A 202 21.49 -7.30 -4.82
N GLU A 203 22.44 -8.05 -4.25
CA GLU A 203 22.13 -9.24 -3.44
C GLU A 203 22.08 -8.84 -1.97
N PRO A 204 20.90 -8.53 -1.43
CA PRO A 204 20.74 -7.99 -0.11
C PRO A 204 20.97 -9.09 0.94
N ASN A 205 21.64 -8.74 2.03
CA ASN A 205 22.05 -9.73 3.03
C ASN A 205 20.87 -10.25 3.90
N LEU A 206 19.73 -9.55 3.97
CA LEU A 206 18.60 -9.94 4.82
C LEU A 206 17.42 -10.53 4.03
N ARG A 207 16.90 -9.82 3.02
CA ARG A 207 15.77 -10.29 2.19
C ARG A 207 15.92 -9.84 0.75
N HIS A 208 15.67 -10.74 -0.21
CA HIS A 208 15.55 -10.46 -1.65
C HIS A 208 14.35 -11.23 -2.22
N TRP A 209 13.13 -10.74 -1.99
CA TRP A 209 11.90 -11.49 -2.28
C TRP A 209 11.26 -11.13 -3.62
N ALA A 210 11.38 -9.89 -4.06
CA ALA A 210 10.98 -9.47 -5.40
C ALA A 210 12.22 -9.41 -6.28
N ARG A 211 12.17 -10.08 -7.43
CA ARG A 211 13.33 -10.26 -8.32
C ARG A 211 12.93 -9.99 -9.76
N GLU A 212 13.82 -9.39 -10.53
CA GLU A 212 13.60 -9.24 -11.95
C GLU A 212 13.83 -10.57 -12.69
N SER A 213 13.05 -10.82 -13.74
CA SER A 213 13.32 -11.88 -14.69
C SER A 213 12.84 -11.57 -16.09
N ASP A 214 13.76 -11.64 -17.05
CA ASP A 214 13.46 -11.68 -18.49
C ASP A 214 12.44 -12.78 -18.84
N ARG A 215 12.44 -13.89 -18.10
CA ARG A 215 11.53 -15.03 -18.30
C ARG A 215 10.07 -14.67 -18.03
N TYR A 216 9.82 -13.70 -17.15
CA TYR A 216 8.48 -13.27 -16.76
C TYR A 216 8.18 -11.84 -17.24
N GLY A 217 9.10 -11.22 -17.99
CA GLY A 217 8.95 -9.88 -18.53
C GLY A 217 8.92 -8.79 -17.46
N GLY A 218 9.63 -8.98 -16.35
CA GLY A 218 9.71 -8.03 -15.25
C GLY A 218 9.83 -8.72 -13.90
N TYR A 219 9.39 -8.04 -12.84
CA TYR A 219 9.52 -8.53 -11.48
C TYR A 219 8.51 -9.60 -11.10
N TYR A 220 8.93 -10.49 -10.21
CA TYR A 220 8.10 -11.54 -9.66
C TYR A 220 8.44 -11.82 -8.19
N TYR A 221 7.51 -12.48 -7.52
CA TYR A 221 7.54 -12.85 -6.11
C TYR A 221 7.18 -14.33 -5.94
N GLU A 222 7.93 -15.07 -5.13
CA GLU A 222 7.79 -16.54 -4.97
C GLU A 222 7.64 -17.02 -3.52
N ARG A 223 7.49 -16.12 -2.54
CA ARG A 223 7.33 -16.56 -1.15
C ARG A 223 6.00 -17.28 -0.96
N GLU A 224 6.01 -18.23 -0.03
CA GLU A 224 5.02 -19.30 0.05
C GLU A 224 3.59 -18.76 0.21
N MET A 225 3.39 -17.81 1.12
CA MET A 225 2.06 -17.38 1.51
C MET A 225 1.46 -16.37 0.53
N GLY A 226 2.25 -15.40 0.04
CA GLY A 226 1.87 -14.46 -1.01
C GLY A 226 1.51 -15.19 -2.31
N LEU A 227 2.36 -16.13 -2.75
CA LEU A 227 2.07 -16.94 -3.94
C LEU A 227 0.83 -17.82 -3.75
N LYS A 228 0.61 -18.37 -2.55
CA LYS A 228 -0.62 -19.11 -2.23
C LYS A 228 -1.85 -18.21 -2.29
N GLY A 229 -1.75 -16.97 -1.80
CA GLY A 229 -2.80 -15.95 -1.91
C GLY A 229 -3.15 -15.69 -3.37
N TYR A 230 -2.15 -15.38 -4.21
CA TYR A 230 -2.30 -15.18 -5.64
C TYR A 230 -2.96 -16.39 -6.34
N ARG A 231 -2.50 -17.61 -6.03
CA ARG A 231 -3.07 -18.84 -6.59
C ARG A 231 -4.54 -19.07 -6.21
N SER A 232 -4.94 -18.63 -5.02
CA SER A 232 -6.33 -18.78 -4.57
C SER A 232 -7.31 -17.93 -5.39
N VAL A 233 -6.83 -16.80 -5.92
CA VAL A 233 -7.59 -15.88 -6.77
C VAL A 233 -7.52 -16.32 -8.23
N PHE A 234 -6.30 -16.55 -8.73
CA PHE A 234 -6.02 -16.65 -10.16
C PHE A 234 -5.65 -18.06 -10.66
N GLY A 235 -5.65 -19.07 -9.78
CA GLY A 235 -5.36 -20.45 -10.15
C GLY A 235 -3.87 -20.80 -10.09
N ASP A 236 -3.46 -21.84 -10.83
CA ASP A 236 -2.16 -22.46 -10.64
C ASP A 236 -1.00 -21.68 -11.31
N TRP A 237 -0.34 -20.81 -10.56
CA TRP A 237 0.80 -19.98 -11.00
C TRP A 237 2.08 -20.36 -10.28
N THR A 238 3.25 -20.36 -10.94
CA THR A 238 4.53 -20.68 -10.28
C THR A 238 5.14 -19.50 -9.56
N VAL A 239 4.77 -18.29 -9.98
CA VAL A 239 5.22 -17.01 -9.44
C VAL A 239 4.05 -16.04 -9.40
N MET A 240 4.14 -15.00 -8.58
CA MET A 240 3.25 -13.85 -8.62
C MET A 240 4.00 -12.69 -9.31
N PRO A 241 3.48 -12.11 -10.40
CA PRO A 241 4.08 -10.92 -10.99
C PRO A 241 3.88 -9.72 -10.05
N VAL A 242 4.87 -8.83 -10.02
CA VAL A 242 4.83 -7.54 -9.28
C VAL A 242 5.25 -6.41 -10.21
N LEU A 243 4.84 -5.18 -9.91
CA LEU A 243 5.22 -4.03 -10.73
C LEU A 243 6.72 -3.73 -10.65
N ASN A 244 7.19 -2.88 -11.54
CA ASN A 244 8.61 -2.52 -11.63
C ASN A 244 9.09 -1.67 -10.46
N ASP A 245 8.17 -1.03 -9.75
CA ASP A 245 8.47 -0.32 -8.50
C ASP A 245 8.68 -1.24 -7.30
N ILE A 246 8.47 -2.56 -7.44
CA ILE A 246 8.53 -3.59 -6.39
C ILE A 246 7.48 -3.40 -5.28
N GLY A 247 6.88 -2.22 -5.17
CA GLY A 247 5.88 -1.83 -4.18
C GLY A 247 4.55 -2.56 -4.35
N HIS A 248 4.17 -2.80 -5.61
CA HIS A 248 2.80 -3.16 -5.96
C HIS A 248 2.67 -4.56 -6.55
N VAL A 249 1.53 -5.19 -6.30
CA VAL A 249 1.09 -6.39 -7.02
C VAL A 249 0.79 -5.98 -8.46
N TYR A 250 1.16 -6.84 -9.42
CA TYR A 250 1.00 -6.53 -10.83
C TYR A 250 -0.43 -6.22 -11.23
N PHE A 251 -0.61 -5.08 -11.88
CA PHE A 251 -1.75 -4.75 -12.71
C PHE A 251 -1.31 -4.30 -14.11
N GLU A 252 -2.22 -4.37 -15.07
CA GLU A 252 -1.98 -4.05 -16.48
C GLU A 252 -2.46 -2.62 -16.79
N ASP A 253 -1.53 -1.76 -17.20
CA ASP A 253 -1.80 -0.40 -17.68
C ASP A 253 -0.85 -0.03 -18.84
N ASP A 254 -0.84 1.24 -19.22
CA ASP A 254 -0.01 1.74 -20.33
C ASP A 254 1.51 1.64 -20.03
N ASP A 255 1.90 1.73 -18.75
CA ASP A 255 3.29 1.67 -18.29
C ASP A 255 3.73 0.24 -17.88
N ASN A 256 2.75 -0.64 -17.62
CA ASN A 256 2.89 -2.02 -17.19
C ASN A 256 2.12 -2.95 -18.13
N PRO A 257 2.62 -3.14 -19.36
CA PRO A 257 1.91 -3.92 -20.38
C PRO A 257 1.74 -5.38 -19.98
N ALA A 258 0.80 -6.06 -20.64
CA ALA A 258 0.52 -7.49 -20.47
C ALA A 258 1.80 -8.35 -20.42
N ARG A 259 2.00 -9.08 -19.32
CA ARG A 259 3.13 -10.01 -19.13
C ARG A 259 2.70 -11.45 -19.37
N THR A 260 3.65 -12.32 -19.72
CA THR A 260 3.40 -13.76 -19.91
C THR A 260 4.42 -14.61 -19.18
N ASP A 261 4.02 -15.81 -18.74
CA ASP A 261 4.95 -16.80 -18.22
C ASP A 261 5.73 -17.51 -19.34
N GLU A 262 6.67 -18.39 -18.96
CA GLU A 262 7.49 -19.18 -19.90
C GLU A 262 6.67 -20.05 -20.88
N ARG A 263 5.39 -20.30 -20.58
CA ARG A 263 4.48 -21.13 -21.38
C ARG A 263 3.63 -20.27 -22.31
N GLY A 264 3.86 -18.95 -22.33
CA GLY A 264 3.08 -17.98 -23.08
C GLY A 264 1.70 -17.71 -22.50
N ARG A 265 1.46 -18.06 -21.22
CA ARG A 265 0.20 -17.76 -20.55
C ARG A 265 0.28 -16.35 -19.97
N SER A 266 -0.66 -15.48 -20.34
CA SER A 266 -0.77 -14.13 -19.80
C SER A 266 -1.03 -14.15 -18.30
N PHE A 267 -0.21 -13.42 -17.56
CA PHE A 267 -0.46 -13.17 -16.15
C PHE A 267 -1.74 -12.35 -16.00
N PRO A 268 -2.66 -12.73 -15.10
CA PRO A 268 -3.83 -11.93 -14.83
C PRO A 268 -3.44 -10.68 -14.06
N SER A 269 -4.06 -9.58 -14.48
CA SER A 269 -4.00 -8.29 -13.78
C SER A 269 -4.73 -8.36 -12.43
N ALA A 270 -4.13 -7.75 -11.41
CA ALA A 270 -4.70 -7.66 -10.07
C ALA A 270 -5.40 -6.30 -9.80
N ASP A 271 -6.07 -5.72 -10.82
CA ASP A 271 -6.68 -4.36 -10.77
C ASP A 271 -7.65 -4.10 -9.60
N TYR A 272 -8.18 -5.16 -8.99
CA TYR A 272 -9.10 -5.03 -7.87
C TYR A 272 -8.42 -5.24 -6.52
N GLU A 273 -7.18 -5.71 -6.49
CA GLU A 273 -6.41 -5.96 -5.27
C GLU A 273 -5.98 -4.65 -4.65
N LEU A 274 -6.13 -4.52 -3.33
CA LEU A 274 -5.73 -3.30 -2.61
C LEU A 274 -4.31 -2.86 -2.96
N MET A 275 -3.36 -3.79 -2.97
CA MET A 275 -1.94 -3.51 -3.25
C MET A 275 -1.59 -3.52 -4.75
N GLY A 276 -2.59 -3.53 -5.62
CA GLY A 276 -2.48 -3.29 -7.07
C GLY A 276 -3.47 -2.20 -7.48
N ASP A 277 -3.58 -1.16 -6.64
CA ASP A 277 -4.41 0.04 -6.80
C ASP A 277 -5.93 -0.17 -6.88
N GLY A 278 -6.38 -1.35 -6.51
CA GLY A 278 -7.78 -1.64 -6.27
C GLY A 278 -8.23 -1.36 -4.84
N ILE A 279 -9.41 -1.86 -4.50
CA ILE A 279 -10.07 -1.60 -3.21
C ILE A 279 -10.26 -2.85 -2.35
N HIS A 280 -9.88 -4.03 -2.83
CA HIS A 280 -10.16 -5.29 -2.15
C HIS A 280 -8.93 -5.77 -1.38
N LEU A 281 -9.03 -5.81 -0.05
CA LEU A 281 -8.03 -6.43 0.81
C LEU A 281 -8.23 -7.95 0.83
N SER A 282 -7.62 -8.64 -0.14
CA SER A 282 -7.92 -10.05 -0.44
C SER A 282 -6.90 -11.04 0.15
N GLU A 283 -7.05 -12.30 -0.27
CA GLU A 283 -6.11 -13.39 0.02
C GLU A 283 -4.67 -13.09 -0.44
N ILE A 284 -4.48 -12.22 -1.44
CA ILE A 284 -3.16 -11.82 -1.96
C ILE A 284 -2.41 -11.00 -0.90
N SER A 285 -2.91 -9.82 -0.53
CA SER A 285 -2.33 -8.97 0.52
C SER A 285 -2.15 -9.71 1.85
N ALA A 286 -3.11 -10.55 2.23
CA ALA A 286 -3.02 -11.38 3.41
C ALA A 286 -1.81 -12.34 3.37
N GLY A 287 -1.59 -13.00 2.23
CA GLY A 287 -0.45 -13.88 2.02
C GLY A 287 0.89 -13.14 2.13
N LEU A 288 0.98 -11.95 1.54
CA LEU A 288 2.19 -11.12 1.57
C LEU A 288 2.56 -10.71 3.00
N LEU A 289 1.56 -10.40 3.83
CA LEU A 289 1.77 -10.10 5.26
C LEU A 289 2.14 -11.34 6.08
N GLU A 290 1.58 -12.52 5.78
CA GLU A 290 1.98 -13.75 6.46
C GLU A 290 3.45 -14.10 6.18
N ASP A 291 3.95 -13.89 4.96
CA ASP A 291 5.38 -14.05 4.65
C ASP A 291 6.26 -13.08 5.46
N LEU A 292 5.77 -11.88 5.73
CA LEU A 292 6.42 -10.89 6.61
C LEU A 292 6.35 -11.28 8.11
N GLY A 293 5.52 -12.25 8.50
CA GLY A 293 5.38 -12.75 9.87
C GLY A 293 4.14 -12.24 10.62
N TRP A 294 3.25 -11.51 9.95
CA TRP A 294 1.98 -11.08 10.53
C TRP A 294 1.00 -12.26 10.62
N ARG A 295 0.20 -12.29 11.69
CA ARG A 295 -0.88 -13.28 11.85
C ARG A 295 -2.17 -12.70 11.31
N ILE A 296 -2.82 -13.40 10.38
CA ILE A 296 -3.95 -12.88 9.62
C ILE A 296 -5.28 -13.56 9.99
N ASN A 297 -6.33 -12.75 10.14
CA ASN A 297 -7.71 -13.15 10.29
C ASN A 297 -8.41 -13.18 8.93
N ARG A 298 -8.35 -14.34 8.28
CA ARG A 298 -8.92 -14.53 6.93
C ARG A 298 -10.44 -14.34 6.83
N LYS A 299 -11.17 -14.30 7.96
CA LYS A 299 -12.63 -14.08 7.98
C LYS A 299 -13.05 -12.66 7.59
N HIS A 300 -12.12 -11.70 7.65
CA HIS A 300 -12.38 -10.30 7.28
C HIS A 300 -11.72 -9.94 5.95
N LEU A 301 -11.25 -10.91 5.16
CA LEU A 301 -10.74 -10.61 3.82
C LEU A 301 -11.91 -10.37 2.87
N ASP A 302 -11.68 -9.46 1.93
CA ASP A 302 -12.61 -9.22 0.85
C ASP A 302 -12.56 -10.38 -0.14
N THR A 303 -13.72 -10.70 -0.71
CA THR A 303 -13.75 -11.62 -1.84
C THR A 303 -13.28 -10.86 -3.06
N TYR A 304 -12.20 -11.32 -3.68
CA TYR A 304 -11.72 -10.76 -4.94
C TYR A 304 -12.78 -10.95 -6.03
N PRO A 305 -13.21 -9.90 -6.74
CA PRO A 305 -14.22 -10.00 -7.78
C PRO A 305 -13.67 -10.80 -8.97
N ARG A 306 -14.47 -11.73 -9.50
CA ARG A 306 -14.12 -12.60 -10.63
C ARG A 306 -14.95 -12.27 -11.86
#